data_AF-A0A8K0AH38-F1
#
_entry.id   AF-A0A8K0AH38-F1
#
_cell.length_a   1.000
_cell.length_b   1.000
_cell.length_c   1.000
_cell.angle_alpha   90.00
_cell.angle_beta   90.00
_cell.angle_gamma   90.00
#
_symmetry.space_group_name_H-M   'P 1'
#
loop_
_entity.id
_entity.type
_entity.pdbx_description
1 polymer ?
#
loop_
_entity_poly.entity_id
_entity_poly.type
_entity_poly.pdbx_seq_one_letter_code
_entity_poly.pdbx_strand_id
1 'polypeptide(L)'
;MSYPAVADLKPVGVELEAGKEYYFCTCGLSKNQPFCDGAHRKENTGMKPLKFAPEQSGEAWLCMCKQTKTPPYCDGSHTELRKAKERRDKIVKYAGLAAITAVLAAIFLKKK
;
A
#
# COMPACT_ATOMS: atom_id res chain seq x y z
N MET A 1 2.45 -9.30 -16.39
CA MET A 1 1.64 -9.30 -15.15
C MET A 1 2.09 -8.13 -14.30
N SER A 2 1.23 -7.12 -14.14
CA SER A 2 1.50 -6.00 -13.24
C SER A 2 1.24 -6.45 -11.80
N TYR A 3 2.10 -6.06 -10.87
CA TYR A 3 1.83 -6.23 -9.44
C TYR A 3 0.92 -5.10 -8.95
N PRO A 4 -0.05 -5.36 -8.05
CA PRO A 4 -0.94 -4.32 -7.57
C PRO A 4 -0.16 -3.30 -6.73
N ALA A 5 -0.47 -2.02 -6.95
CA ALA A 5 0.13 -0.95 -6.18
C ALA A 5 -0.35 -1.00 -4.72
N VAL A 6 0.53 -0.65 -3.79
CA VAL A 6 0.16 -0.48 -2.38
C VAL A 6 -0.50 0.89 -2.26
N ALA A 7 -1.80 0.93 -1.95
CA ALA A 7 -2.50 2.20 -1.74
C ALA A 7 -2.21 2.79 -0.35
N ASP A 8 -2.27 1.96 0.69
CA ASP A 8 -1.83 2.30 2.04
C ASP A 8 -1.36 1.01 2.77
N LEU A 9 -0.55 1.18 3.81
CA LEU A 9 -0.13 0.13 4.73
C LEU A 9 -1.05 0.01 5.96
N LYS A 10 -2.11 0.82 6.04
CA LYS A 10 -3.16 0.71 7.07
C LYS A 10 -4.47 0.29 6.42
N PRO A 11 -5.22 -0.66 7.00
CA PRO A 11 -6.58 -0.94 6.54
C PRO A 11 -7.49 0.26 6.83
N VAL A 12 -8.65 0.26 6.18
CA VAL A 12 -9.68 1.29 6.37
C VAL A 12 -10.96 0.63 6.86
N GLY A 13 -11.54 1.16 7.93
CA GLY A 13 -12.87 0.79 8.41
C GLY A 13 -13.92 1.46 7.53
N VAL A 14 -14.87 0.67 7.03
CA VAL A 14 -15.98 1.17 6.20
C VAL A 14 -17.29 0.56 6.70
N GLU A 15 -18.34 1.37 6.72
CA GLU A 15 -19.69 0.89 6.97
C GLU A 15 -20.23 0.22 5.70
N LEU A 16 -20.63 -1.04 5.83
CA LEU A 16 -21.15 -1.85 4.74
C LEU A 16 -22.62 -2.20 4.99
N GLU A 17 -23.41 -2.26 3.92
CA GLU A 17 -24.81 -2.67 3.98
C GLU A 17 -24.97 -4.11 3.46
N ALA A 18 -25.76 -4.92 4.17
CA ALA A 18 -26.09 -6.28 3.75
C ALA A 18 -26.73 -6.30 2.35
N GLY A 19 -26.28 -7.21 1.48
CA GLY A 19 -26.78 -7.40 0.13
C GLY A 19 -26.41 -6.30 -0.86
N LYS A 20 -25.84 -5.17 -0.42
CA LYS A 20 -25.40 -4.10 -1.31
C LYS A 20 -24.15 -4.51 -2.06
N GLU A 21 -24.16 -4.26 -3.36
CA GLU A 21 -23.02 -4.58 -4.22
C GLU A 21 -21.93 -3.52 -4.11
N TYR A 22 -20.71 -3.96 -3.83
CA TYR A 22 -19.51 -3.14 -3.80
C TYR A 22 -18.47 -3.67 -4.79
N TYR A 23 -17.62 -2.77 -5.28
CA TYR A 23 -16.52 -3.10 -6.19
C TYR A 23 -15.20 -2.72 -5.54
N PHE A 24 -14.50 -3.69 -4.96
CA PHE A 24 -13.22 -3.48 -4.31
C PHE A 24 -12.10 -3.25 -5.34
N CYS A 25 -11.25 -2.25 -5.07
CA CYS A 25 -10.08 -1.95 -5.89
C CYS A 25 -8.98 -2.99 -5.66
N THR A 26 -8.65 -3.76 -6.68
CA THR A 26 -7.56 -4.76 -6.67
C THR A 26 -6.24 -4.18 -7.19
N CYS A 27 -6.27 -3.15 -8.03
CA CYS A 27 -5.06 -2.60 -8.66
C CYS A 27 -4.24 -1.63 -7.80
N GLY A 28 -4.84 -1.06 -6.75
CA GLY A 28 -4.20 -0.08 -5.87
C GLY A 28 -4.19 1.37 -6.37
N LEU A 29 -4.59 1.63 -7.62
CA LEU A 29 -4.48 2.95 -8.26
C LEU A 29 -5.75 3.82 -8.15
N SER A 30 -6.83 3.28 -7.57
CA SER A 30 -8.08 4.05 -7.38
C SER A 30 -7.84 5.24 -6.47
N LYS A 31 -8.47 6.38 -6.79
CA LYS A 31 -8.57 7.56 -5.92
C LYS A 31 -9.73 7.46 -4.92
N ASN A 32 -10.66 6.53 -5.13
CA ASN A 32 -11.82 6.26 -4.28
C ASN A 32 -11.60 5.00 -3.42
N GLN A 33 -10.40 4.83 -2.86
CA GLN A 33 -10.10 3.66 -2.03
C GLN A 33 -11.07 3.55 -0.84
N PRO A 34 -11.46 2.33 -0.43
CA PRO A 34 -10.97 1.03 -0.91
C PRO A 34 -11.64 0.53 -2.20
N PHE A 35 -12.58 1.30 -2.76
CA PHE A 35 -13.41 0.93 -3.89
C PHE A 35 -12.82 1.32 -5.24
N CYS A 36 -13.34 0.71 -6.31
CA CYS A 36 -12.88 0.93 -7.67
C CYS A 36 -13.50 2.21 -8.27
N ASP A 37 -12.68 3.00 -8.96
CA ASP A 37 -13.06 4.19 -9.72
C ASP A 37 -12.76 4.06 -11.23
N GLY A 38 -12.33 2.88 -11.69
CA GLY A 38 -11.94 2.63 -13.07
C GLY A 38 -10.48 2.92 -13.42
N ALA A 39 -9.62 3.35 -12.48
CA ALA A 39 -8.20 3.64 -12.74
C ALA A 39 -7.45 2.46 -13.40
N HIS A 40 -7.80 1.22 -13.06
CA HIS A 40 -7.21 0.02 -13.67
C HIS A 40 -7.30 -0.01 -15.21
N ARG A 41 -8.35 0.57 -15.80
CA ARG A 41 -8.48 0.68 -17.26
C ARG A 41 -7.62 1.82 -17.81
N LYS A 42 -7.62 2.98 -17.14
CA LYS A 42 -6.85 4.16 -17.55
C LYS A 42 -5.35 3.86 -17.59
N GLU A 43 -4.88 3.15 -16.57
CA GLU A 43 -3.47 2.75 -16.42
C GLU A 43 -3.15 1.40 -17.10
N ASN A 44 -4.12 0.84 -17.84
CA ASN A 44 -4.01 -0.43 -18.58
C ASN A 44 -3.36 -1.57 -17.77
N THR A 45 -3.78 -1.73 -16.51
CA THR A 45 -3.13 -2.69 -15.60
C THR A 45 -3.46 -4.14 -15.93
N GLY A 46 -4.54 -4.39 -16.68
CA GLY A 46 -5.08 -5.73 -16.92
C GLY A 46 -5.81 -6.35 -15.73
N MET A 47 -5.93 -5.62 -14.60
CA MET A 47 -6.64 -6.09 -13.40
C MET A 47 -8.11 -5.72 -13.44
N LYS A 48 -8.96 -6.55 -12.81
CA LYS A 48 -10.40 -6.30 -12.66
C LYS A 48 -10.75 -6.09 -11.19
N PRO A 49 -11.70 -5.20 -10.86
CA PRO A 49 -12.18 -5.04 -9.50
C PRO A 49 -12.88 -6.31 -9.00
N LEU A 50 -12.83 -6.54 -7.71
CA LEU A 50 -13.55 -7.64 -7.07
C LEU A 50 -14.94 -7.17 -6.68
N LYS A 51 -15.97 -7.76 -7.30
CA LYS A 51 -17.37 -7.57 -6.91
C LYS A 51 -17.65 -8.41 -5.66
N PHE A 52 -18.28 -7.82 -4.65
CA PHE A 52 -18.74 -8.54 -3.46
C PHE A 52 -20.00 -7.89 -2.87
N ALA A 53 -20.77 -8.67 -2.12
CA ALA A 53 -21.94 -8.22 -1.37
C ALA A 53 -21.84 -8.79 0.05
N PRO A 54 -21.78 -7.96 1.09
CA PRO A 54 -21.76 -8.40 2.49
C PRO A 54 -23.05 -9.12 2.86
N GLU A 55 -22.98 -10.15 3.70
CA GLU A 55 -24.18 -10.82 4.21
C GLU A 55 -24.85 -10.04 5.35
N GLN A 56 -24.09 -9.23 6.07
CA GLN A 56 -24.54 -8.44 7.22
C GLN A 56 -24.08 -7.00 7.09
N SER A 57 -24.89 -6.08 7.60
CA SER A 57 -24.52 -4.66 7.69
C SER A 57 -23.60 -4.45 8.89
N GLY A 58 -22.65 -3.52 8.78
CA GLY A 58 -21.75 -3.15 9.86
C GLY A 58 -20.41 -2.64 9.38
N GLU A 59 -19.57 -2.24 10.34
CA GLU A 59 -18.19 -1.83 10.09
C GLU A 59 -17.33 -3.04 9.69
N ALA A 60 -16.61 -2.92 8.57
CA ALA A 60 -15.65 -3.91 8.12
C ALA A 60 -14.30 -3.25 7.77
N TRP A 61 -13.22 -3.97 8.04
CA TRP A 61 -11.86 -3.51 7.74
C TRP A 61 -11.39 -4.03 6.38
N LEU A 62 -11.34 -3.13 5.39
CA LEU A 62 -10.93 -3.48 4.03
C LEU A 62 -9.44 -3.26 3.79
N CYS A 63 -8.88 -4.09 2.91
CA CYS A 63 -7.46 -4.09 2.60
C CYS A 63 -7.06 -2.88 1.73
N MET A 64 -6.07 -2.14 2.16
CA MET A 64 -5.47 -1.04 1.39
C MET A 64 -4.13 -1.41 0.74
N CYS A 65 -3.41 -2.42 1.25
CA CYS A 65 -2.10 -2.79 0.71
C CYS A 65 -2.17 -3.66 -0.56
N LYS A 66 -3.34 -4.23 -0.84
CA LYS A 66 -3.64 -5.11 -1.99
C LYS A 66 -2.82 -6.41 -2.04
N GLN A 67 -2.24 -6.79 -0.91
CA GLN A 67 -1.53 -8.07 -0.72
C GLN A 67 -2.28 -9.04 0.21
N THR A 68 -3.55 -8.74 0.54
CA THR A 68 -4.39 -9.63 1.36
C THR A 68 -4.62 -10.96 0.64
N LYS A 69 -4.62 -12.05 1.40
CA LYS A 69 -5.01 -13.39 0.94
C LYS A 69 -6.52 -13.63 1.07
N THR A 70 -7.24 -12.74 1.76
CA THR A 70 -8.69 -12.83 1.98
C THR A 70 -9.41 -11.56 1.48
N PRO A 71 -9.32 -11.23 0.18
CA PRO A 71 -9.97 -10.03 -0.34
C PRO A 71 -11.50 -10.12 -0.20
N PRO A 72 -12.20 -9.00 0.06
CA PRO A 72 -11.70 -7.63 0.14
C PRO A 72 -11.12 -7.24 1.52
N TYR A 73 -11.17 -8.14 2.50
CA TYR A 73 -10.88 -7.86 3.89
C TYR A 73 -9.38 -7.82 4.21
N CYS A 74 -9.04 -7.11 5.29
CA CYS A 74 -7.69 -7.08 5.83
C CYS A 74 -7.37 -8.38 6.59
N ASP A 75 -6.23 -9.00 6.26
CA ASP A 75 -5.69 -10.19 6.93
C ASP A 75 -4.39 -9.92 7.69
N GLY A 76 -3.98 -8.65 7.79
CA GLY A 76 -2.71 -8.25 8.41
C GLY A 76 -1.47 -8.35 7.51
N SER A 77 -1.59 -8.78 6.24
CA SER A 77 -0.45 -8.88 5.29
C SER A 77 0.32 -7.57 5.09
N HIS A 78 -0.31 -6.43 5.37
CA HIS A 78 0.34 -5.11 5.34
C HIS A 78 1.47 -4.94 6.37
N THR A 79 1.50 -5.76 7.43
CA THR A 79 2.48 -5.66 8.51
C THR A 79 3.90 -5.95 8.02
N GLU A 80 4.07 -6.97 7.19
CA GLU A 80 5.38 -7.34 6.66
C GLU A 80 5.90 -6.30 5.65
N LEU A 81 4.99 -5.71 4.86
CA LEU A 81 5.31 -4.59 3.97
C LEU A 81 5.76 -3.36 4.77
N ARG A 82 5.09 -3.06 5.90
CA ARG A 82 5.49 -1.97 6.81
C ARG A 82 6.88 -2.19 7.36
N LYS A 83 7.18 -3.38 7.90
CA LYS A 83 8.53 -3.71 8.39
C LYS A 83 9.58 -3.60 7.28
N ALA A 84 9.27 -4.06 6.07
CA ALA A 84 10.17 -3.94 4.93
C ALA A 84 10.46 -2.48 4.55
N LYS A 85 9.42 -1.63 4.52
CA LYS A 85 9.56 -0.19 4.30
C LYS A 85 10.41 0.46 5.38
N GLU A 86 10.16 0.17 6.65
CA GLU A 86 10.92 0.70 7.79
C GLU A 86 12.40 0.29 7.73
N ARG A 87 12.70 -0.98 7.40
CA ARG A 87 14.06 -1.47 7.21
C ARG A 87 14.76 -0.70 6.07
N ARG A 88 14.10 -0.57 4.92
CA ARG A 88 14.63 0.16 3.77
C ARG A 88 14.90 1.63 4.11
N ASP A 89 13.94 2.30 4.74
CA ASP A 89 14.05 3.72 5.07
C ASP A 89 15.19 3.97 6.08
N LYS A 90 15.41 3.04 7.05
CA LYS A 90 16.59 3.07 7.93
C LYS A 90 17.90 2.93 7.17
N ILE A 91 17.99 1.97 6.25
CA ILE A 91 19.20 1.75 5.44
C ILE A 91 19.53 3.02 4.65
N VAL A 92 18.55 3.61 3.95
CA VAL A 92 18.75 4.84 3.17
C VAL A 92 19.21 6.00 4.06
N LYS A 93 18.60 6.17 5.24
CA LYS A 93 18.98 7.21 6.20
C LYS A 93 20.44 7.07 6.66
N TYR A 94 20.86 5.86 7.04
CA TYR A 94 22.21 5.63 7.55
C TYR A 94 23.28 5.62 6.45
N ALA A 95 22.97 5.12 5.25
CA ALA A 95 23.85 5.23 4.11
C ALA A 95 24.11 6.71 3.72
N GLY A 96 23.05 7.54 3.73
CA GLY A 96 23.18 8.98 3.52
C GLY A 96 24.04 9.65 4.60
N LEU A 97 23.85 9.29 5.87
CA LEU A 97 24.68 9.81 6.96
C LEU A 97 26.16 9.44 6.81
N ALA A 98 26.46 8.19 6.45
CA ALA A 98 27.83 7.73 6.22
C ALA A 98 28.51 8.44 5.03
N ALA A 99 27.76 8.74 3.97
CA ALA A 99 28.28 9.52 2.85
C ALA A 99 28.63 10.96 3.27
N ILE A 100 27.79 11.60 4.10
CA ILE A 100 28.04 12.96 4.61
C ILE A 100 29.28 12.99 5.50
N THR A 101 29.43 12.04 6.43
CA THR A 101 30.61 12.01 7.32
C THR A 101 31.91 11.78 6.54
N ALA A 102 31.90 10.91 5.53
CA ALA A 102 33.07 10.68 4.67
C ALA A 102 33.47 11.95 3.87
N VAL A 103 32.50 12.68 3.34
CA VAL A 103 32.76 13.95 2.63
C VAL A 103 33.34 15.01 3.57
N LEU A 104 32.78 15.17 4.77
CA LEU A 104 33.30 16.11 5.76
C LEU A 104 34.72 15.76 6.21
N ALA A 105 35.02 14.47 6.41
CA ALA A 105 36.37 14.00 6.71
C ALA A 105 37.35 14.32 5.56
N ALA A 106 36.97 14.10 4.31
CA ALA A 106 37.80 14.43 3.15
C ALA A 106 38.03 15.95 3.00
N ILE A 107 37.03 16.79 3.28
CA ILE A 107 37.18 18.25 3.29
C ILE A 107 38.16 18.69 4.38
N PHE A 108 38.05 18.10 5.58
CA PHE A 108 38.96 18.40 6.69
C PHE A 108 40.40 17.99 6.36
N LEU A 109 40.59 16.83 5.72
CA LEU A 109 41.91 16.34 5.27
C LEU A 109 42.53 17.22 4.17
N LYS A 110 41.74 17.86 3.31
CA LYS A 110 42.23 18.80 2.28
C LYS A 110 42.56 20.20 2.81
N LYS A 111 42.16 20.53 4.05
CA LYS A 111 42.44 21.82 4.70
C LYS A 111 43.67 21.79 5.62
N LYS A 112 44.32 20.62 5.78
CA LYS A 112 45.67 20.48 6.32
C LYS A 112 46.67 20.43 5.18
#